data_AF-D0SII0-F1
#
_entry.id   AF-D0SII0-F1
#
_cell.length_a   1.000
_cell.length_b   1.000
_cell.length_c   1.000
_cell.angle_alpha   90.00
_cell.angle_beta   90.00
_cell.angle_gamma   90.00
#
_symmetry.space_group_name_H-M   'P 1'
#
loop_
_entity.id
_entity.type
_entity.pdbx_description
1 polymer ?
#
loop_
_entity_poly.entity_id
_entity_poly.type
_entity_poly.pdbx_seq_one_letter_code
_entity_poly.pdbx_strand_id
1 'polypeptide(L)' 'MKTNSTRLPASFPVHRMDYNFENTPKYWCANDPAMTHYFTGLSTLFPEGESYFVRSVRALREHAKLNEAL' A
#
# COMPACT_ATOMS: atom_id res chain seq x y z
N MET A 1 14.36 -31.10 9.09
CA MET A 1 12.92 -31.06 9.39
C MET A 1 12.35 -29.79 8.75
N LYS A 2 11.56 -29.89 7.66
CA LYS A 2 11.02 -28.73 6.94
C LYS A 2 9.60 -28.47 7.43
N THR A 3 9.38 -27.36 8.12
CA THR A 3 8.05 -26.93 8.59
C THR A 3 7.28 -26.32 7.42
N ASN A 4 6.40 -27.12 6.80
CA ASN A 4 5.47 -26.60 5.79
C ASN A 4 4.42 -25.72 6.49
N SER A 5 4.63 -24.40 6.46
CA SER A 5 3.63 -23.42 6.92
C SER A 5 2.53 -23.29 5.87
N THR A 6 1.40 -23.95 6.11
CA THR A 6 0.18 -23.81 5.30
C THR A 6 -0.41 -22.42 5.53
N ARG A 7 -0.18 -21.49 4.60
CA ARG A 7 -0.82 -20.17 4.64
C ARG A 7 -2.30 -20.31 4.32
N LEU A 8 -3.16 -19.92 5.25
CA LEU A 8 -4.62 -19.86 5.02
C LEU A 8 -4.90 -18.89 3.87
N PRO A 9 -5.76 -19.27 2.90
CA PRO A 9 -6.12 -18.37 1.80
C PRO A 9 -6.90 -17.16 2.35
N ALA A 10 -6.64 -15.98 1.80
CA ALA A 10 -7.35 -14.77 2.18
C ALA A 10 -8.86 -14.91 1.87
N SER A 11 -9.71 -14.54 2.83
CA SER A 11 -11.17 -14.61 2.72
C SER A 11 -11.77 -13.57 1.75
N PHE A 12 -10.95 -12.68 1.18
CA PHE A 12 -11.36 -11.58 0.33
C PHE A 12 -10.56 -11.62 -0.98
N PRO A 13 -11.12 -11.13 -2.09
CA PRO A 13 -10.42 -11.09 -3.37
C PRO A 13 -9.14 -10.26 -3.23
N VAL A 14 -7.99 -10.90 -3.45
CA VAL A 14 -6.69 -10.24 -3.47
C VAL A 14 -6.48 -9.71 -4.87
N HIS A 15 -6.59 -8.39 -5.05
CA HIS A 15 -6.18 -7.74 -6.29
C HIS A 15 -4.66 -7.76 -6.37
N ARG A 16 -4.11 -8.51 -7.32
CA ARG A 16 -2.70 -8.38 -7.69
C ARG A 16 -2.56 -7.17 -8.59
N MET A 17 -1.55 -6.36 -8.33
CA MET A 17 -1.34 -5.14 -9.08
C MET A 17 -0.57 -5.49 -10.35
N ASP A 18 -1.27 -5.55 -11.48
CA ASP A 18 -0.72 -5.85 -12.81
C ASP A 18 -0.13 -4.58 -13.43
N TYR A 19 0.94 -4.06 -12.82
CA TYR A 19 1.58 -2.84 -13.30
C TYR A 19 2.44 -3.11 -14.55
N ASN A 20 2.18 -2.37 -15.62
CA ASN A 20 3.06 -2.29 -16.80
C ASN A 20 3.81 -0.95 -16.80
N PHE A 21 5.15 -1.01 -16.79
CA PHE A 21 6.02 0.17 -16.77
C PHE A 21 6.82 0.37 -18.07
N GLU A 22 6.56 -0.39 -19.13
CA GLU A 22 7.37 -0.37 -20.38
C GLU A 22 7.45 1.01 -21.03
N ASN A 23 6.38 1.83 -20.92
CA ASN A 23 6.30 3.15 -21.52
C ASN A 23 6.42 4.30 -20.50
N THR A 24 6.92 4.03 -19.28
CA THR A 24 7.05 5.07 -18.26
C THR A 24 8.27 5.96 -18.57
N PRO A 25 8.09 7.27 -18.80
CA PRO A 25 9.21 8.17 -19.04
C PRO A 25 10.09 8.32 -17.79
N LYS A 26 11.39 8.53 -18.00
CA LYS A 26 12.37 8.73 -16.91
C LYS A 26 11.98 9.86 -15.95
N TYR A 27 11.39 10.94 -16.49
CA TYR A 27 10.87 12.08 -15.73
C TYR A 27 9.36 12.15 -15.89
N TRP A 28 8.66 11.26 -15.18
CA TRP A 28 7.20 11.14 -15.28
C TRP A 28 6.46 12.38 -14.76
N CYS A 29 7.09 13.19 -13.90
CA CYS A 29 6.46 14.37 -13.34
C CYS A 29 6.83 15.61 -14.18
N ALA A 30 5.95 16.00 -15.11
CA ALA A 30 6.11 17.16 -16.01
C ALA A 30 7.47 17.24 -16.74
N ASN A 31 8.13 16.10 -16.98
CA ASN A 31 9.49 16.02 -17.52
C ASN A 31 10.56 16.76 -16.68
N ASP A 32 10.26 17.03 -15.40
CA ASP A 32 11.16 17.70 -14.45
C ASP A 32 11.89 16.66 -13.57
N PRO A 33 13.23 16.63 -13.57
CA PRO A 33 14.02 15.74 -12.72
C PRO A 33 13.79 15.94 -11.22
N ALA A 34 13.76 17.18 -10.73
CA ALA A 34 13.64 17.47 -9.30
C ALA A 34 12.28 17.03 -8.77
N MET A 35 11.22 17.36 -9.50
CA MET A 35 9.86 17.01 -9.11
C MET A 35 9.61 15.49 -9.18
N THR A 36 10.12 14.83 -10.24
CA THR A 36 10.05 13.37 -10.38
C THR A 36 10.74 12.67 -9.20
N HIS A 37 11.97 13.07 -8.86
CA HIS A 37 12.70 12.46 -7.76
C HIS A 37 12.08 12.76 -6.40
N TYR A 38 11.52 13.95 -6.21
CA TYR A 38 10.81 14.32 -4.98
C TYR A 38 9.59 13.42 -4.76
N PHE A 39 8.67 13.32 -5.73
CA PHE A 39 7.48 12.49 -5.58
C PHE A 39 7.78 10.99 -5.56
N THR A 40 8.81 10.54 -6.28
CA THR A 40 9.26 9.14 -6.21
C THR A 40 9.84 8.83 -4.83
N GLY A 41 10.66 9.73 -4.28
CA GLY A 41 11.21 9.62 -2.93
C GLY A 41 10.12 9.59 -1.87
N LEU A 42 9.15 10.51 -1.96
CA LEU A 42 7.96 10.51 -1.11
C LEU A 42 7.20 9.18 -1.21
N SER A 43 6.90 8.71 -2.42
CA SER A 43 6.18 7.45 -2.64
C SER A 43 6.94 6.22 -2.14
N THR A 44 8.28 6.31 -1.99
CA THR A 44 9.13 5.26 -1.43
C THR A 44 9.17 5.30 0.10
N LEU A 45 8.90 6.46 0.70
CA LEU A 45 8.84 6.66 2.16
C LEU A 45 7.44 6.38 2.72
N PHE A 46 6.40 6.65 1.95
CA PHE A 46 5.01 6.37 2.32
C PHE A 46 4.56 4.89 2.37
N PRO A 47 5.24 3.86 1.83
CA PRO A 47 4.75 2.48 1.92
C PRO A 47 4.69 1.96 3.36
N GLU A 48 5.68 2.33 4.17
CA GLU A 48 5.69 2.00 5.60
C GLU A 48 4.63 2.82 6.35
N GLY A 49 4.48 4.10 6.00
CA GLY A 49 3.44 4.97 6.54
C GLY A 49 2.02 4.51 6.23
N GLU A 50 1.75 4.09 4.99
CA GLU A 50 0.47 3.55 4.55
C GLU A 50 0.17 2.22 5.26
N SER A 51 1.15 1.33 5.32
CA SER A 51 1.02 0.06 6.05
C SER A 51 0.73 0.30 7.54
N TYR A 52 1.41 1.27 8.15
CA TYR A 52 1.17 1.69 9.53
C TYR A 52 -0.23 2.29 9.73
N PHE A 53 -0.68 3.13 8.81
CA PHE A 53 -2.02 3.71 8.81
C PHE A 53 -3.11 2.64 8.70
N VAL A 54 -3.01 1.74 7.72
CA VAL A 54 -3.94 0.62 7.53
C VAL A 54 -3.97 -0.27 8.77
N ARG A 55 -2.81 -0.55 9.38
CA ARG A 55 -2.74 -1.32 10.65
C ARG A 55 -3.43 -0.60 11.80
N SER A 56 -3.23 0.71 11.93
CA SER A 56 -3.85 1.54 12.97
C SER A 56 -5.37 1.57 12.84
N VAL A 57 -5.89 1.78 11.63
CA VAL A 57 -7.34 1.73 11.34
C VAL A 57 -7.90 0.32 11.56
N ARG A 58 -7.16 -0.73 11.17
CA ARG A 58 -7.58 -2.12 11.40
C ARG A 58 -7.70 -2.44 12.89
N ALA A 59 -6.78 -1.95 13.73
CA ALA A 59 -6.85 -2.10 15.18
C ALA A 59 -8.06 -1.36 15.77
N LEU A 60 -8.40 -0.19 15.22
CA LEU A 60 -9.55 0.60 15.66
C LEU A 60 -10.89 0.11 15.11
N ARG A 61 -10.91 -0.81 14.13
CA ARG A 61 -12.12 -1.30 13.45
C ARG A 61 -13.16 -1.90 14.42
N GLU A 62 -12.71 -2.57 15.47
CA GLU A 62 -13.61 -3.13 16.50
C GLU A 62 -14.29 -2.03 17.32
N HIS A 63 -13.59 -0.91 17.55
CA HIS A 63 -14.12 0.24 18.29
C HIS A 63 -14.97 1.18 17.40
N ALA A 64 -14.74 1.21 16.09
CA ALA A 64 -15.52 2.05 15.17
C ALA A 64 -16.99 1.61 15.06
N LYS A 65 -17.28 0.31 15.17
CA LYS A 65 -18.66 -0.21 15.15
C LYS A 65 -19.50 0.18 16.38
N LEU A 66 -18.87 0.65 17.46
CA LEU A 66 -19.57 1.12 18.65
C LEU A 66 -20.11 2.56 18.50
N ASN A 67 -19.70 3.29 17.47
CA ASN A 67 -20.09 4.68 17.20
C ASN A 67 -21.02 4.79 15.99
N GLU A 68 -22.03 3.93 15.88
CA GLU A 68 -23.06 4.00 14.83
C GLU A 68 -24.12 5.12 15.08
N ALA A 69 -23.80 6.09 15.95
CA ALA A 69 -24.71 7.12 16.45
C ALA A 69 -24.18 8.57 16.27
N LEU A 70 -23.60 8.88 15.11
CA LEU A 70 -23.38 10.25 14.64
C LEU A 70 -23.84 10.40 13.18
#